data_AF-A0A838H6Y0-F1
#
_entry.id   AF-A0A838H6Y0-F1
#
_cell.length_a   1.000
_cell.length_b   1.000
_cell.length_c   1.000
_cell.angle_alpha   90.00
_cell.angle_beta   90.00
_cell.angle_gamma   90.00
#
_symmetry.space_group_name_H-M   'P 1'
#
loop_
_entity.id
_entity.type
_entity.pdbx_description
1 polymer ?
#
loop_
_entity_poly.entity_id
_entity_poly.type
_entity_poly.pdbx_seq_one_letter_code
_entity_poly.pdbx_strand_id
1 'polypeptide(L)'
;MTFSVYLDRCEELRRAGIDADIAHQPFWGLGGGCYSEWLDGWVDVFGDRFRILFFDDIVNDPPATVKEICNWLAIDSGVVDDFRFSVNNKTEQYHNRMLQRAAVTLNRRGERFFHQHRAIKSMLRRTYYSVNRDPAESDMPAAERARLTDFYRPYNARLSEQLAHLGLALPPCWSQPS
;
A
#
# COMPACT_ATOMS: atom_id res chain seq x y z
N MET A 1 15.15 4.83 18.68
CA MET A 1 15.96 4.47 17.49
C MET A 1 15.50 5.34 16.35
N THR A 2 16.41 6.03 15.67
CA THR A 2 16.05 6.80 14.46
C THR A 2 15.85 5.84 13.29
N PHE A 3 15.18 6.28 12.22
CA PHE A 3 14.99 5.45 11.03
C PHE A 3 16.33 5.06 10.36
N SER A 4 17.29 5.99 10.31
CA SER A 4 18.63 5.70 9.78
C SER A 4 19.36 4.60 10.57
N VAL A 5 19.34 4.65 11.91
CA VAL A 5 19.93 3.60 12.76
C VAL A 5 19.22 2.26 12.59
N TYR A 6 17.91 2.28 12.35
CA TYR A 6 17.16 1.07 12.00
C TYR A 6 17.65 0.46 10.68
N LEU A 7 17.78 1.27 9.63
CA LEU A 7 18.28 0.81 8.32
C LEU A 7 19.71 0.27 8.41
N ASP A 8 20.60 0.95 9.14
CA ASP A 8 21.96 0.46 9.38
C ASP A 8 21.95 -0.93 10.00
N ARG A 9 21.08 -1.16 10.98
CA ARG A 9 20.96 -2.47 11.65
C ARG A 9 20.41 -3.53 10.71
N CYS A 10 19.39 -3.20 9.92
CA CYS A 10 18.84 -4.12 8.91
C CYS A 10 19.90 -4.54 7.88
N GLU A 11 20.66 -3.59 7.35
CA GLU A 11 21.72 -3.87 6.37
C GLU A 11 22.91 -4.62 6.96
N GLU A 12 23.27 -4.37 8.22
CA GLU A 12 24.29 -5.14 8.95
C GLU A 12 23.87 -6.61 9.10
N LEU A 13 22.67 -6.85 9.63
CA LEU A 13 22.14 -8.20 9.83
C LEU A 13 22.01 -8.97 8.53
N ARG A 14 21.58 -8.29 7.46
CA ARG A 14 21.45 -8.90 6.14
C ARG A 14 22.80 -9.21 5.50
N ARG A 15 23.79 -8.32 5.64
CA ARG A 15 25.19 -8.62 5.23
C ARG A 15 25.77 -9.82 6.00
N ALA A 16 25.36 -9.99 7.25
CA ALA A 16 25.74 -11.15 8.07
C ALA A 16 24.90 -12.41 7.77
N GLY A 17 23.82 -12.31 6.97
CA GLY A 17 22.95 -13.44 6.61
C GLY A 17 22.09 -13.97 7.75
N ILE A 18 21.82 -13.15 8.76
CA ILE A 18 21.10 -13.53 10.00
C ILE A 18 19.83 -12.69 10.22
N ASP A 19 19.41 -11.91 9.21
CA ASP A 19 18.21 -11.08 9.25
C ASP A 19 16.91 -11.90 9.32
N ALA A 20 16.93 -13.15 8.88
CA ALA A 20 15.80 -14.08 8.95
C ALA A 20 15.64 -14.80 10.31
N ASP A 21 16.62 -14.68 11.22
CA ASP A 21 16.55 -15.32 12.53
C ASP A 21 15.42 -14.74 13.38
N ILE A 22 14.73 -15.58 14.15
CA ILE A 22 13.64 -15.16 15.05
C ILE A 22 14.11 -14.06 16.03
N ALA A 23 15.38 -14.12 16.45
CA ALA A 23 15.99 -13.11 17.32
C ALA A 23 16.04 -11.70 16.69
N HIS A 24 15.99 -11.61 15.36
CA HIS A 24 16.11 -10.37 14.59
C HIS A 24 14.83 -9.96 13.88
N GLN A 25 13.69 -10.62 14.18
CA GLN A 25 12.39 -10.33 13.57
C GLN A 25 12.02 -8.83 13.47
N PRO A 26 12.33 -7.96 14.46
CA PRO A 26 12.06 -6.52 14.34
C PRO A 26 12.80 -5.83 13.17
N PHE A 27 13.92 -6.37 12.73
CA PHE A 27 14.78 -5.84 11.65
C PHE A 27 14.57 -6.55 10.31
N TRP A 28 13.64 -7.51 10.25
CA TRP A 28 13.36 -8.25 9.02
C TRP A 28 12.65 -7.40 7.95
N GLY A 29 12.19 -6.18 8.29
CA GLY A 29 11.44 -5.32 7.37
C GLY A 29 12.18 -4.99 6.06
N LEU A 30 13.52 -4.95 6.06
CA LEU A 30 14.31 -4.73 4.84
C LEU A 30 14.44 -6.01 4.00
N GLY A 31 14.81 -7.13 4.62
CA GLY A 31 14.97 -8.42 3.94
C GLY A 31 13.64 -8.98 3.43
N GLY A 32 12.58 -8.88 4.23
CA GLY A 32 11.23 -9.31 3.88
C GLY A 32 10.62 -8.54 2.69
N GLY A 33 11.13 -7.35 2.37
CA GLY A 33 10.76 -6.60 1.16
C GLY A 33 11.42 -7.09 -0.13
N CYS A 34 12.42 -7.98 -0.05
CA CYS A 34 13.15 -8.50 -1.21
C CYS A 34 12.37 -9.63 -1.90
N TYR A 35 11.19 -9.34 -2.47
CA TYR A 35 10.25 -10.36 -2.96
C TYR A 35 10.85 -11.35 -3.97
N SER A 36 11.81 -10.90 -4.78
CA SER A 36 12.46 -11.75 -5.78
C SER A 36 13.27 -12.91 -5.21
N GLU A 37 13.61 -12.88 -3.93
CA GLU A 37 14.29 -14.00 -3.25
C GLU A 37 13.36 -15.18 -2.96
N TRP A 38 12.07 -14.90 -2.83
CA TRP A 38 11.09 -15.88 -2.36
C TRP A 38 10.13 -16.33 -3.48
N LEU A 39 9.92 -15.46 -4.48
CA LEU A 39 8.87 -15.65 -5.48
C LEU A 39 8.97 -17.00 -6.20
N ASP A 40 10.15 -17.33 -6.72
CA ASP A 40 10.37 -18.58 -7.48
C ASP A 40 9.99 -19.82 -6.64
N GLY A 41 10.38 -19.85 -5.36
CA GLY A 41 10.07 -20.98 -4.48
C GLY A 41 8.56 -21.18 -4.27
N TRP A 42 7.77 -20.11 -4.21
CA TRP A 42 6.31 -20.22 -4.13
C TRP A 42 5.71 -20.64 -5.46
N VAL A 43 6.18 -20.07 -6.57
CA VAL A 43 5.72 -20.41 -7.92
C VAL A 43 6.00 -21.88 -8.24
N ASP A 44 7.20 -22.38 -7.94
CA ASP A 44 7.60 -23.76 -8.20
C ASP A 44 6.73 -24.78 -7.46
N VAL A 45 6.32 -24.46 -6.23
CA VAL A 45 5.52 -25.37 -5.38
C VAL A 45 4.03 -25.30 -5.70
N PHE A 46 3.50 -24.12 -5.97
CA PHE A 46 2.05 -23.90 -6.06
C PHE A 46 1.54 -23.72 -7.48
N GLY A 47 2.38 -23.26 -8.41
CA GLY A 47 2.01 -22.97 -9.80
C GLY A 47 0.76 -22.11 -9.89
N ASP A 48 -0.24 -22.57 -10.64
CA ASP A 48 -1.52 -21.87 -10.85
C ASP A 48 -2.36 -21.66 -9.57
N ARG A 49 -2.02 -22.35 -8.48
CA ARG A 49 -2.65 -22.18 -7.16
C ARG A 49 -2.04 -21.02 -6.37
N PHE A 50 -1.07 -20.30 -6.94
CA PHE A 50 -0.50 -19.10 -6.38
C PHE A 50 -0.87 -17.88 -7.22
N ARG A 51 -1.58 -16.92 -6.61
CA ARG A 51 -2.00 -15.68 -7.26
C ARG A 51 -1.23 -14.50 -6.68
N ILE A 52 -0.63 -13.71 -7.57
CA ILE A 52 0.04 -12.45 -7.22
C ILE A 52 -0.93 -11.32 -7.53
N LEU A 53 -1.07 -10.38 -6.59
CA LEU A 53 -1.90 -9.18 -6.71
C LEU A 53 -1.07 -7.97 -6.29
N PHE A 54 -1.31 -6.83 -6.93
CA PHE A 54 -0.69 -5.58 -6.52
C PHE A 54 -1.59 -4.83 -5.55
N PHE A 55 -0.99 -4.27 -4.49
CA PHE A 55 -1.73 -3.46 -3.54
C PHE A 55 -2.34 -2.23 -4.20
N ASP A 56 -1.65 -1.65 -5.19
CA ASP A 56 -2.17 -0.55 -6.00
C ASP A 56 -3.50 -0.89 -6.68
N ASP A 57 -3.69 -2.12 -7.18
CA ASP A 57 -4.95 -2.54 -7.81
C ASP A 57 -6.09 -2.59 -6.78
N ILE A 58 -5.81 -3.12 -5.58
CA ILE A 58 -6.77 -3.15 -4.46
C ILE A 58 -7.17 -1.74 -4.04
N VAL A 59 -6.23 -0.80 -4.02
CA VAL A 59 -6.51 0.59 -3.64
C VAL A 59 -7.27 1.34 -4.73
N ASN A 60 -6.92 1.10 -5.99
CA ASN A 60 -7.50 1.79 -7.14
C ASN A 60 -8.93 1.32 -7.44
N ASP A 61 -9.16 0.00 -7.42
CA ASP A 61 -10.47 -0.62 -7.62
C ASP A 61 -10.66 -1.87 -6.73
N PRO A 62 -10.98 -1.67 -5.43
CA PRO A 62 -11.20 -2.77 -4.51
C PRO A 62 -12.32 -3.74 -4.96
N PRO A 63 -13.50 -3.27 -5.43
CA PRO A 63 -14.53 -4.16 -5.95
C PRO A 63 -14.04 -5.05 -7.10
N ALA A 64 -13.36 -4.48 -8.10
CA ALA A 64 -12.86 -5.26 -9.23
C ALA A 64 -11.84 -6.31 -8.77
N THR A 65 -10.89 -5.93 -7.92
CA THR A 65 -9.87 -6.85 -7.41
C THR A 65 -10.48 -7.98 -6.58
N VAL A 66 -11.47 -7.71 -5.74
CA VAL A 66 -12.14 -8.76 -4.96
C VAL A 66 -12.98 -9.67 -5.86
N LYS A 67 -13.65 -9.15 -6.89
CA LYS A 67 -14.34 -9.99 -7.89
C LYS A 67 -13.36 -10.91 -8.62
N GLU A 68 -12.18 -10.42 -8.97
CA GLU A 68 -11.12 -11.23 -9.57
C GLU A 68 -10.68 -12.36 -8.63
N ILE A 69 -10.46 -12.07 -7.35
CA ILE A 69 -10.14 -13.09 -6.33
C ILE A 69 -11.26 -14.12 -6.22
N CYS A 70 -12.52 -13.70 -6.14
CA CYS A 70 -13.67 -14.60 -6.11
C CYS A 70 -13.69 -15.52 -7.33
N ASN A 71 -13.53 -14.96 -8.53
CA ASN A 71 -13.52 -15.74 -9.77
C ASN A 71 -12.37 -16.75 -9.80
N TRP A 72 -11.16 -16.35 -9.36
CA TRP A 72 -10.01 -17.26 -9.26
C TRP A 72 -10.24 -18.40 -8.26
N LEU A 73 -10.92 -18.12 -7.14
CA LEU A 73 -11.31 -19.11 -6.13
C LEU A 73 -12.58 -19.91 -6.51
N ALA A 74 -13.17 -19.67 -7.68
CA ALA A 74 -14.45 -20.24 -8.10
C ALA A 74 -15.61 -19.95 -7.11
N ILE A 75 -15.60 -18.75 -6.52
CA ILE A 75 -16.67 -18.20 -5.68
C ILE A 75 -17.55 -17.30 -6.55
N ASP A 76 -18.87 -17.36 -6.36
CA ASP A 76 -19.81 -16.44 -7.00
C ASP A 76 -19.45 -14.98 -6.67
N SER A 77 -19.01 -14.24 -7.68
CA SER A 77 -18.59 -12.84 -7.53
C SER A 77 -19.76 -11.85 -7.40
N GLY A 78 -21.00 -12.32 -7.55
CA GLY A 78 -22.21 -11.54 -7.26
C GLY A 78 -22.29 -11.09 -5.80
N VAL A 79 -21.72 -11.86 -4.86
CA VAL A 79 -21.68 -11.50 -3.43
C VAL A 79 -20.89 -10.20 -3.18
N VAL A 80 -20.01 -9.82 -4.09
CA VAL A 80 -19.15 -8.64 -3.95
C VAL A 80 -19.94 -7.35 -4.13
N ASP A 81 -21.07 -7.38 -4.85
CA ASP A 81 -21.92 -6.20 -5.05
C ASP A 81 -22.55 -5.70 -3.73
N ASP A 82 -22.71 -6.61 -2.76
CA ASP A 82 -23.23 -6.31 -1.43
C ASP A 82 -22.13 -5.84 -0.45
N PHE A 83 -20.85 -5.91 -0.84
CA PHE A 83 -19.76 -5.53 0.04
C PHE A 83 -19.68 -4.02 0.22
N ARG A 84 -19.50 -3.59 1.46
CA ARG A 84 -19.17 -2.19 1.78
C ARG A 84 -17.66 -2.03 1.87
N PHE A 85 -17.08 -1.53 0.80
CA PHE A 85 -15.67 -1.12 0.76
C PHE A 85 -15.48 0.21 1.48
N SER A 86 -15.61 0.20 2.81
CA SER A 86 -15.24 1.33 3.67
C SER A 86 -13.85 1.09 4.25
N VAL A 87 -13.02 2.12 4.24
CA VAL A 87 -11.72 2.11 4.93
C VAL A 87 -11.98 2.08 6.43
N ASN A 88 -11.95 0.88 7.03
CA ASN A 88 -12.28 0.68 8.45
C ASN A 88 -11.05 0.77 9.37
N ASN A 89 -9.83 0.76 8.82
CA ASN A 89 -8.59 1.08 9.56
C ASN A 89 -8.23 2.55 9.34
N LYS A 90 -9.05 3.44 9.87
CA LYS A 90 -8.55 4.76 10.23
C LYS A 90 -8.10 4.68 11.68
N THR A 91 -6.81 4.54 11.93
CA THR A 91 -6.24 4.98 13.19
C THR A 91 -6.36 6.50 13.20
N GLU A 92 -7.56 7.01 13.54
CA GLU A 92 -7.83 8.45 13.63
C GLU A 92 -7.13 8.99 14.87
N GLN A 93 -5.86 9.39 14.73
CA GLN A 93 -5.27 10.33 15.67
C GLN A 93 -5.86 11.72 15.39
N TYR A 94 -7.10 11.94 15.84
CA TYR A 94 -7.72 13.26 15.78
C TYR A 94 -7.00 14.22 16.72
N HIS A 95 -6.29 15.20 16.17
CA HIS A 95 -5.64 16.22 16.99
C HIS A 95 -6.29 17.63 16.98
N ASN A 96 -7.42 17.86 16.27
CA ASN A 96 -8.02 19.20 16.29
C ASN A 96 -9.56 19.24 16.38
N ARG A 97 -10.07 19.38 17.62
CA ARG A 97 -11.50 19.53 17.98
C ARG A 97 -12.18 20.76 17.35
N MET A 98 -11.41 21.75 16.89
CA MET A 98 -11.95 22.98 16.30
C MET A 98 -12.43 22.77 14.86
N LEU A 99 -11.72 21.97 14.07
CA LEU A 99 -12.09 21.61 12.69
C LEU A 99 -13.39 20.79 12.64
N GLN A 100 -13.59 19.91 13.62
CA GLN A 100 -14.82 19.13 13.76
C GLN A 100 -16.04 20.03 13.97
N ARG A 101 -15.92 21.10 14.77
CA ARG A 101 -17.02 22.05 14.99
C ARG A 101 -17.34 22.88 13.76
N ALA A 102 -16.31 23.31 13.01
CA ALA A 102 -16.50 24.01 11.75
C ALA A 102 -17.18 23.12 10.68
N ALA A 103 -16.73 21.86 10.54
CA ALA A 103 -17.30 20.89 9.61
C ALA A 103 -18.78 20.58 9.92
N VAL A 104 -19.14 20.38 11.19
CA VAL A 104 -20.54 20.15 11.60
C VAL A 104 -21.42 21.38 11.32
N THR A 105 -20.88 22.58 11.49
CA THR A 105 -21.64 23.84 11.27
C THR A 105 -21.83 24.12 9.77
N LEU A 106 -20.82 23.83 8.95
CA LEU A 106 -20.91 23.98 7.49
C LEU A 106 -21.87 22.94 6.88
N ASN A 107 -21.82 21.70 7.38
CA ASN A 107 -22.71 20.63 6.92
C ASN A 107 -24.19 20.97 7.17
N ARG A 108 -24.51 21.59 8.32
CA ARG A 108 -25.88 22.03 8.65
C ARG A 108 -26.39 23.19 7.79
N ARG A 109 -25.52 24.04 7.22
CA ARG A 109 -25.92 25.15 6.32
C ARG A 109 -25.92 24.76 4.85
N GLY A 110 -25.21 23.70 4.48
CA GLY A 110 -25.01 23.29 3.08
C GLY A 110 -25.95 22.21 2.55
N GLU A 111 -26.76 21.55 3.40
CA GLU A 111 -27.59 20.40 2.98
C GLU A 111 -28.40 20.67 1.70
N ARG A 112 -29.03 21.84 1.58
CA ARG A 112 -29.82 22.19 0.38
C ARG A 112 -28.99 22.38 -0.90
N PHE A 113 -27.75 22.86 -0.80
CA PHE A 113 -26.88 23.10 -1.96
C PHE A 113 -26.17 21.80 -2.42
N PHE A 114 -25.85 20.90 -1.48
CA PHE A 114 -25.15 19.64 -1.77
C PHE A 114 -26.05 18.52 -2.33
N HIS A 115 -27.37 18.66 -2.29
CA HIS A 115 -28.29 17.71 -2.93
C HIS A 115 -28.36 17.84 -4.45
N GLN A 116 -28.06 19.03 -5.01
CA GLN A 116 -28.20 19.28 -6.45
C GLN A 116 -26.91 19.03 -7.26
N HIS A 117 -25.75 18.90 -6.61
CA HIS A 117 -24.48 18.67 -7.32
C HIS A 117 -23.62 17.58 -6.65
N ARG A 118 -23.96 16.30 -6.90
CA ARG A 118 -23.19 15.12 -6.43
C ARG A 118 -21.70 15.14 -6.84
N ALA A 119 -21.36 15.77 -7.96
CA ALA A 119 -19.98 15.90 -8.45
C ALA A 119 -19.12 16.86 -7.62
N ILE A 120 -19.70 17.87 -6.98
CA ILE A 120 -18.97 18.80 -6.10
C ILE A 120 -18.60 18.07 -4.80
N LYS A 121 -19.40 17.10 -4.36
CA LYS A 121 -19.13 16.30 -3.16
C LYS A 121 -17.94 15.34 -3.35
N SER A 122 -17.72 14.79 -4.54
CA SER A 122 -16.55 13.97 -4.85
C SER A 122 -15.29 14.82 -5.05
N MET A 123 -15.42 16.00 -5.65
CA MET A 123 -14.31 16.93 -5.83
C MET A 123 -13.85 17.55 -4.50
N LEU A 124 -14.79 18.01 -3.66
CA LEU A 124 -14.52 18.47 -2.29
C LEU A 124 -13.98 17.36 -1.42
N ARG A 125 -14.36 16.09 -1.63
CA ARG A 125 -13.79 14.95 -0.91
C ARG A 125 -12.35 14.67 -1.37
N ARG A 126 -12.04 14.87 -2.65
CA ARG A 126 -10.66 14.79 -3.17
C ARG A 126 -9.78 15.92 -2.62
N THR A 127 -10.26 17.17 -2.60
CA THR A 127 -9.52 18.29 -1.99
C THR A 127 -9.47 18.19 -0.47
N TYR A 128 -10.53 17.70 0.18
CA TYR A 128 -10.50 17.42 1.61
C TYR A 128 -9.52 16.30 1.93
N TYR A 129 -9.43 15.22 1.16
CA TYR A 129 -8.39 14.20 1.38
C TYR A 129 -6.99 14.65 0.95
N SER A 130 -6.85 15.59 0.02
CA SER A 130 -5.53 16.14 -0.32
C SER A 130 -5.04 17.19 0.68
N VAL A 131 -5.96 17.89 1.37
CA VAL A 131 -5.67 18.94 2.36
C VAL A 131 -5.72 18.41 3.80
N ASN A 132 -6.48 17.34 4.05
CA ASN A 132 -6.71 16.71 5.35
C ASN A 132 -6.12 15.29 5.40
N ARG A 133 -5.25 14.94 4.44
CA ARG A 133 -4.08 14.10 4.75
C ARG A 133 -3.37 14.87 5.86
N ASP A 134 -3.36 14.30 7.06
CA ASP A 134 -2.39 14.74 8.03
C ASP A 134 -1.02 14.70 7.34
N PRO A 135 -0.25 15.80 7.35
CA PRO A 135 1.20 15.69 7.29
C PRO A 135 1.65 15.06 8.61
N ALA A 136 1.30 13.79 8.81
CA ALA A 136 2.21 12.87 9.45
C ALA A 136 3.07 12.36 8.29
N GLU A 137 3.96 13.17 7.72
CA GLU A 137 5.28 13.42 8.32
C GLU A 137 5.72 12.28 9.27
N SER A 138 5.78 11.06 8.74
CA SER A 138 7.11 10.49 8.60
C SER A 138 7.57 10.76 7.17
N ASP A 139 7.93 12.01 6.86
CA ASP A 139 8.72 12.27 5.66
C ASP A 139 10.04 11.56 5.92
N MET A 140 10.11 10.29 5.50
CA MET A 140 11.37 9.57 5.40
C MET A 140 12.30 10.51 4.64
N PRO A 141 13.42 10.92 5.25
CA PRO A 141 14.22 11.95 4.62
C PRO A 141 14.70 11.45 3.27
N ALA A 142 14.87 12.38 2.32
CA ALA A 142 15.11 12.04 0.93
C ALA A 142 16.35 11.14 0.75
N ALA A 143 17.33 11.27 1.65
CA ALA A 143 18.52 10.43 1.68
C ALA A 143 18.19 8.96 2.00
N GLU A 144 17.36 8.68 3.00
CA GLU A 144 16.91 7.34 3.36
C GLU A 144 16.00 6.74 2.29
N ARG A 145 15.17 7.56 1.65
CA ARG A 145 14.39 7.13 0.48
C ARG A 145 15.31 6.73 -0.68
N ALA A 146 16.29 7.55 -1.02
CA ALA A 146 17.26 7.23 -2.07
C ALA A 146 18.04 5.95 -1.73
N ARG A 147 18.48 5.81 -0.48
CA ARG A 147 19.14 4.60 0.03
C ARG A 147 18.30 3.34 -0.14
N LEU A 148 17.01 3.38 0.23
CA LEU A 148 16.11 2.25 0.03
C LEU A 148 15.84 1.97 -1.45
N THR A 149 15.67 3.00 -2.27
CA THR A 149 15.51 2.85 -3.72
C THR A 149 16.73 2.15 -4.33
N ASP A 150 17.94 2.56 -3.95
CA ASP A 150 19.17 1.93 -4.43
C ASP A 150 19.33 0.51 -3.90
N PHE A 151 18.99 0.27 -2.64
CA PHE A 151 18.98 -1.07 -2.05
C PHE A 151 18.03 -2.02 -2.79
N TYR A 152 16.78 -1.61 -3.05
CA TYR A 152 15.78 -2.45 -3.69
C TYR A 152 15.93 -2.57 -5.21
N ARG A 153 16.69 -1.68 -5.87
CA ARG A 153 16.88 -1.66 -7.32
C ARG A 153 17.22 -3.04 -7.92
N PRO A 154 18.25 -3.78 -7.47
CA PRO A 154 18.55 -5.10 -8.03
C PRO A 154 17.43 -6.12 -7.79
N TYR A 155 16.75 -6.03 -6.63
CA TYR A 155 15.66 -6.96 -6.29
C TYR A 155 14.41 -6.70 -7.12
N ASN A 156 14.06 -5.44 -7.37
CA ASN A 156 12.93 -5.04 -8.22
C ASN A 156 13.20 -5.36 -9.69
N ALA A 157 14.43 -5.23 -10.17
CA ALA A 157 14.82 -5.65 -11.51
C ALA A 157 14.59 -7.16 -11.70
N ARG A 158 15.11 -7.99 -10.78
CA ARG A 158 14.88 -9.44 -10.77
C ARG A 158 13.39 -9.79 -10.64
N LEU A 159 12.68 -9.11 -9.75
CA LEU A 159 11.23 -9.32 -9.56
C LEU A 159 10.46 -9.04 -10.86
N SER A 160 10.82 -7.97 -11.57
CA SER A 160 10.20 -7.63 -12.85
C SER A 160 10.41 -8.74 -13.90
N GLU A 161 11.60 -9.35 -13.94
CA GLU A 161 11.88 -10.48 -14.83
C GLU A 161 11.05 -11.71 -14.45
N GLN A 162 11.01 -12.07 -13.16
CA GLN A 162 10.20 -13.19 -12.66
C GLN A 162 8.71 -13.01 -12.94
N LEU A 163 8.18 -11.80 -12.73
CA LEU A 163 6.79 -11.49 -13.03
C LEU A 163 6.49 -11.57 -14.54
N ALA A 164 7.42 -11.14 -15.39
CA ALA A 164 7.25 -11.23 -16.85
C ALA A 164 7.10 -12.68 -17.32
N HIS A 165 7.81 -13.63 -16.70
CA HIS A 165 7.63 -15.07 -16.96
C HIS A 165 6.24 -15.58 -16.59
N LEU A 166 5.57 -14.93 -15.64
CA LEU A 166 4.19 -15.22 -15.22
C LEU A 166 3.14 -14.43 -16.01
N GLY A 167 3.55 -13.65 -17.02
CA GLY A 167 2.66 -12.78 -17.78
C GLY A 167 2.17 -11.56 -16.99
N LEU A 168 2.86 -11.19 -15.91
CA LEU A 168 2.58 -10.01 -15.09
C LEU A 168 3.63 -8.92 -15.33
N ALA A 169 3.25 -7.67 -15.10
CA ALA A 169 4.16 -6.53 -15.17
C ALA A 169 4.25 -5.83 -13.81
N LEU A 170 5.46 -5.48 -13.39
CA LEU A 170 5.66 -4.65 -12.21
C LEU A 170 5.04 -3.26 -12.47
N PRO A 171 4.28 -2.69 -11.50
CA PRO A 171 3.74 -1.34 -11.65
C PRO A 171 4.84 -0.32 -11.97
N PRO A 172 4.65 0.57 -12.97
CA PRO A 172 5.67 1.53 -13.38
C PRO A 172 6.16 2.42 -12.24
N CYS A 173 5.28 2.75 -11.29
CA CYS A 173 5.60 3.53 -10.09
C CYS A 173 6.62 2.85 -9.15
N TRP A 174 6.87 1.54 -9.29
CA TRP A 174 7.86 0.80 -8.51
C TRP A 174 9.20 0.64 -9.25
N SER A 175 9.22 0.92 -10.56
CA SER A 175 10.38 0.75 -11.45
C SER A 175 11.22 2.02 -11.64
N GLN A 176 10.71 3.18 -11.23
CA GLN A 176 11.36 4.48 -11.44
C GLN A 176 11.54 5.20 -10.09
N PRO A 177 12.70 5.82 -9.82
CA PRO A 177 12.84 6.72 -8.68
C PRO A 177 11.86 7.90 -8.84
N SER A 178 11.08 8.18 -7.79
CA SER A 178 10.25 9.38 -7.68
C SER A 178 11.09 10.63 -7.48
#